data_AF-A0A383AA09-F1
#
_entry.id   AF-A0A383AA09-F1
#
_cell.length_a   1.000
_cell.length_b   1.000
_cell.length_c   1.000
_cell.angle_alpha   90.00
_cell.angle_beta   90.00
_cell.angle_gamma   90.00
#
_symmetry.space_group_name_H-M   'P 1'
#
loop_
_entity.id
_entity.type
_entity.pdbx_description
1 polymer ?
#
loop_
_entity_poly.entity_id
_entity_poly.type
_entity_poly.pdbx_seq_one_letter_code
_entity_poly.pdbx_strand_id
1 'polypeptide(L)'
;NIKDKSTMISIYYYYNHVSTMYRLDYKCYKNGLEPPQTIRITKEDEDSNFQHDGFRINTLERFNPLRKKIRPYHYMCYNRQPKLHRTLMVAYLMKENLLDKGLVSLASVYAISAAEADNYQPTYRNIRTPIYTEEEKAKIMPYWDKVIKQGSFTVDLNEKEMEHVWLSSWIDVFPTVYNQCYFSVVSSTSFDTTWCHPDEKFWKDLGQFKPFIWVGPAHSLQHLHTQGFKSFSPWIDESYDEEEDCEKRMLM
;
A
#
# COMPACT_ATOMS: atom_id res chain seq x y z
N ASN A 1 -21.00 -8.60 -16.06
CA ASN A 1 -21.89 -9.04 -14.97
C ASN A 1 -21.19 -10.11 -14.14
N ILE A 2 -20.47 -9.69 -13.08
CA ILE A 2 -19.94 -10.64 -12.09
C ILE A 2 -21.17 -11.16 -11.34
N LYS A 3 -21.54 -12.43 -11.59
CA LYS A 3 -22.62 -13.12 -10.88
C LYS A 3 -22.12 -13.80 -9.60
N ASP A 4 -20.82 -13.74 -9.36
CA ASP A 4 -20.17 -14.41 -8.27
C ASP A 4 -20.29 -13.54 -7.00
N LYS A 5 -20.79 -14.14 -5.91
CA LYS A 5 -20.78 -13.54 -4.58
C LYS A 5 -19.36 -13.62 -4.00
N SER A 6 -18.35 -13.24 -4.78
CA SER A 6 -16.99 -13.08 -4.26
C SER A 6 -17.05 -11.91 -3.28
N THR A 7 -17.25 -12.26 -2.02
CA THR A 7 -17.45 -11.40 -0.86
C THR A 7 -16.37 -10.33 -0.86
N MET A 8 -16.72 -9.12 -1.29
CA MET A 8 -15.88 -7.96 -1.00
C MET A 8 -16.14 -7.60 0.45
N ILE A 9 -15.19 -8.07 1.24
CA ILE A 9 -15.08 -8.05 2.68
C ILE A 9 -15.35 -6.65 3.22
N SER A 10 -16.19 -6.60 4.25
CA SER A 10 -16.48 -5.39 5.00
C SER A 10 -15.29 -5.06 5.90
N ILE A 11 -14.90 -3.79 6.04
CA ILE A 11 -13.73 -3.40 6.82
C ILE A 11 -14.11 -2.22 7.71
N TYR A 12 -13.92 -2.32 9.03
CA TYR A 12 -13.76 -1.17 9.92
C TYR A 12 -12.93 -1.51 11.20
N TYR A 13 -11.71 -0.94 11.26
CA TYR A 13 -10.84 -0.49 12.38
C TYR A 13 -9.94 -1.36 13.28
N TYR A 14 -8.78 -0.74 13.54
CA TYR A 14 -7.58 -0.99 14.38
C TYR A 14 -6.53 -1.98 13.85
N TYR A 15 -5.25 -1.62 14.06
CA TYR A 15 -4.02 -2.19 13.47
C TYR A 15 -3.91 -3.73 13.55
N ASN A 16 -4.59 -4.35 14.52
CA ASN A 16 -4.67 -5.82 14.69
C ASN A 16 -6.00 -6.44 14.22
N HIS A 17 -7.02 -5.64 13.99
CA HIS A 17 -8.38 -6.08 13.74
C HIS A 17 -8.75 -6.09 12.26
N VAL A 18 -8.11 -5.29 11.40
CA VAL A 18 -8.36 -5.34 9.95
C VAL A 18 -8.04 -6.74 9.40
N SER A 19 -6.83 -7.25 9.64
CA SER A 19 -6.45 -8.62 9.28
C SER A 19 -7.34 -9.67 9.95
N THR A 20 -7.79 -9.43 11.18
CA THR A 20 -8.73 -10.29 11.90
C THR A 20 -10.13 -10.30 11.27
N MET A 21 -10.62 -9.15 10.80
CA MET A 21 -11.90 -9.02 10.08
C MET A 21 -11.84 -9.71 8.73
N TYR A 22 -10.77 -9.51 7.94
CA TYR A 22 -10.59 -10.26 6.70
C TYR A 22 -10.60 -11.79 6.93
N ARG A 23 -9.96 -12.25 8.02
CA ARG A 23 -9.97 -13.67 8.43
C ARG A 23 -11.36 -14.13 8.91
N LEU A 24 -12.11 -13.29 9.63
CA LEU A 24 -13.45 -13.60 10.12
C LEU A 24 -14.47 -13.62 8.97
N ASP A 25 -14.47 -12.65 8.09
CA ASP A 25 -15.34 -12.59 6.91
C ASP A 25 -15.08 -13.78 5.97
N TYR A 26 -13.80 -14.13 5.75
CA TYR A 26 -13.45 -15.34 5.00
C TYR A 26 -13.96 -16.62 5.67
N LYS A 27 -13.82 -16.74 7.00
CA LYS A 27 -14.36 -17.88 7.76
C LYS A 27 -15.89 -17.91 7.69
N CYS A 28 -16.57 -16.78 7.82
CA CYS A 28 -18.02 -16.70 7.68
C CYS A 28 -18.45 -17.18 6.30
N TYR A 29 -17.84 -16.64 5.25
CA TYR A 29 -18.10 -17.05 3.86
C TYR A 29 -17.88 -18.56 3.64
N LYS A 30 -16.73 -19.11 4.07
CA LYS A 30 -16.42 -20.55 3.91
C LYS A 30 -17.44 -21.46 4.61
N ASN A 31 -18.08 -20.97 5.68
CA ASN A 31 -19.06 -21.72 6.45
C ASN A 31 -20.52 -21.34 6.10
N GLY A 32 -20.75 -20.53 5.06
CA GLY A 32 -22.10 -20.06 4.70
C GLY A 32 -22.77 -19.20 5.79
N LEU A 33 -21.97 -18.59 6.66
CA LEU A 33 -22.42 -17.69 7.72
C LEU A 33 -22.38 -16.26 7.21
N GLU A 34 -23.34 -15.45 7.66
CA GLU A 34 -23.28 -14.01 7.46
C GLU A 34 -22.08 -13.44 8.25
N PRO A 35 -21.24 -12.58 7.64
CA PRO A 35 -20.21 -11.89 8.36
C PRO A 35 -20.84 -11.02 9.47
N PRO A 36 -20.19 -10.88 10.62
CA PRO A 36 -20.71 -10.06 11.71
C PRO A 36 -21.04 -8.65 11.19
N GLN A 37 -22.32 -8.28 11.28
CA GLN A 37 -22.73 -6.93 10.93
C GLN A 37 -22.15 -5.97 11.97
N THR A 38 -21.38 -5.00 11.50
CA THR A 38 -20.81 -3.97 12.37
C THR A 38 -21.93 -3.09 12.91
N ILE A 39 -22.15 -3.12 14.22
CA ILE A 39 -22.96 -2.14 14.91
C ILE A 39 -22.06 -0.94 15.18
N ARG A 40 -22.46 0.25 14.72
CA ARG A 40 -21.79 1.50 15.08
C ARG A 40 -21.92 1.66 16.59
N ILE A 41 -20.87 1.34 17.35
CA ILE A 41 -20.79 1.73 18.76
C ILE A 41 -20.49 3.23 18.73
N THR A 42 -21.53 4.05 18.65
CA THR A 42 -21.43 5.43 19.11
C THR A 42 -21.13 5.33 20.61
N LYS A 43 -19.85 5.42 20.99
CA LYS A 43 -19.59 5.97 22.31
C LYS A 43 -20.21 7.35 22.28
N GLU A 44 -21.10 7.62 23.23
CA GLU A 44 -21.66 8.93 23.56
C GLU A 44 -20.57 9.89 24.07
N ASP A 45 -19.38 9.89 23.45
CA ASP A 45 -18.39 10.93 23.61
C ASP A 45 -18.64 11.91 22.46
N GLU A 46 -19.54 12.87 22.70
CA GLU A 46 -19.83 14.01 21.81
C GLU A 46 -18.55 14.81 21.43
N ASP A 47 -17.44 14.58 22.13
CA ASP A 47 -16.12 15.18 21.88
C ASP A 47 -15.20 14.38 20.93
N SER A 48 -15.60 13.19 20.48
CA SER A 48 -14.81 12.46 19.48
C SER A 48 -15.24 12.85 18.06
N ASN A 49 -14.53 13.81 17.45
CA ASN A 49 -14.67 14.22 16.04
C ASN A 49 -14.41 13.10 15.00
N PHE A 50 -14.41 11.83 15.41
CA PHE A 50 -14.14 10.66 14.58
C PHE A 50 -15.45 10.02 14.07
N GLN A 51 -16.38 10.82 13.57
CA GLN A 51 -17.49 10.25 12.80
C GLN A 51 -16.96 9.74 11.45
N HIS A 52 -17.00 8.42 11.28
CA HIS A 52 -16.67 7.75 10.03
C HIS A 52 -17.83 7.87 9.04
N ASP A 53 -17.61 8.65 7.99
CA ASP A 53 -18.61 9.17 7.05
C ASP A 53 -18.80 8.31 5.78
N GLY A 54 -18.32 7.07 5.76
CA GLY A 54 -18.48 6.17 4.59
C GLY A 54 -17.71 6.64 3.34
N PHE A 55 -16.86 7.67 3.46
CA PHE A 55 -16.02 8.16 2.38
C PHE A 55 -14.79 7.30 2.11
N ARG A 56 -14.53 6.27 2.92
CA ARG A 56 -13.19 5.65 3.01
C ARG A 56 -13.03 4.32 2.28
N ILE A 57 -14.13 3.70 1.87
CA ILE A 57 -14.13 2.40 1.21
C ILE A 57 -14.83 2.54 -0.14
N ASN A 58 -14.35 1.81 -1.13
CA ASN A 58 -14.98 1.80 -2.43
C ASN A 58 -16.24 0.92 -2.38
N THR A 59 -17.23 1.28 -3.18
CA THR A 59 -18.46 0.47 -3.30
C THR A 59 -18.59 0.01 -4.74
N LEU A 60 -19.33 -1.07 -4.97
CA LEU A 60 -19.60 -1.53 -6.33
C LEU A 60 -20.30 -0.44 -7.15
N GLU A 61 -21.16 0.35 -6.52
CA GLU A 61 -21.81 1.51 -7.13
C GLU A 61 -20.81 2.57 -7.60
N ARG A 62 -19.81 2.90 -6.76
CA ARG A 62 -18.73 3.84 -7.12
C ARG A 62 -17.76 3.26 -8.16
N PHE A 63 -17.44 1.97 -8.06
CA PHE A 63 -16.43 1.32 -8.90
C PHE A 63 -16.93 0.90 -10.28
N ASN A 64 -18.14 0.37 -10.40
CA ASN A 64 -18.65 -0.19 -11.66
C ASN A 64 -18.68 0.83 -12.82
N PRO A 65 -19.05 2.11 -12.62
CA PRO A 65 -18.97 3.13 -13.67
C PRO A 65 -17.54 3.34 -14.21
N LEU A 66 -16.51 3.09 -13.39
CA LEU A 66 -15.11 3.29 -13.79
C LEU A 66 -14.61 2.25 -14.79
N ARG A 67 -15.28 1.09 -14.90
CA ARG A 67 -14.91 0.04 -15.86
C ARG A 67 -14.97 0.51 -17.32
N LYS A 68 -15.71 1.59 -17.59
CA LYS A 68 -15.88 2.19 -18.92
C LYS A 68 -15.09 3.48 -19.10
N LYS A 69 -14.32 3.91 -18.09
CA LYS A 69 -13.58 5.16 -18.10
C LYS A 69 -12.08 4.89 -18.20
N ILE A 70 -11.41 5.65 -19.05
CA ILE A 70 -9.94 5.70 -19.06
C ILE A 70 -9.52 6.50 -17.83
N ARG A 71 -8.65 5.92 -17.01
CA ARG A 71 -8.09 6.56 -15.82
C ARG A 71 -6.85 7.39 -16.21
N PRO A 72 -6.66 8.59 -15.62
CA PRO A 72 -5.56 9.48 -15.99
C PRO A 72 -4.17 8.93 -15.62
N TYR A 73 -4.10 8.08 -14.60
CA TYR A 73 -2.84 7.46 -14.14
C TYR A 73 -2.87 5.95 -14.31
N HIS A 74 -1.70 5.34 -14.46
CA HIS A 74 -1.54 3.90 -14.54
C HIS A 74 -1.58 3.28 -13.15
N TYR A 75 -0.81 3.83 -12.22
CA TYR A 75 -0.61 3.26 -10.89
C TYR A 75 -0.62 4.31 -9.78
N MET A 76 -0.67 3.84 -8.54
CA MET A 76 -0.45 4.62 -7.32
C MET A 76 0.71 4.01 -6.55
N CYS A 77 1.57 4.84 -5.96
CA CYS A 77 2.70 4.38 -5.14
C CYS A 77 2.91 5.34 -3.97
N TYR A 78 2.29 5.02 -2.82
CA TYR A 78 2.30 5.88 -1.64
C TYR A 78 3.33 5.43 -0.62
N ASN A 79 4.37 6.23 -0.45
CA ASN A 79 5.51 5.87 0.41
C ASN A 79 5.58 6.68 1.70
N ARG A 80 4.91 7.84 1.77
CA ARG A 80 4.90 8.80 2.90
C ARG A 80 6.26 8.94 3.58
N GLN A 81 6.59 8.05 4.52
CA GLN A 81 7.90 8.03 5.17
C GLN A 81 8.98 7.42 4.25
N PRO A 82 10.05 8.17 3.94
CA PRO A 82 11.19 7.65 3.20
C PRO A 82 11.87 6.50 3.95
N LYS A 83 12.20 5.46 3.20
CA LYS A 83 13.01 4.30 3.58
C LYS A 83 13.83 3.92 2.37
N LEU A 84 14.94 3.20 2.54
CA LEU A 84 15.82 2.90 1.41
C LEU A 84 15.08 2.29 0.22
N HIS A 85 14.31 1.21 0.42
CA HIS A 85 13.59 0.54 -0.68
C HIS A 85 12.54 1.44 -1.33
N ARG A 86 11.92 2.36 -0.58
CA ARG A 86 10.94 3.33 -1.10
C ARG A 86 11.60 4.40 -1.96
N THR A 87 12.70 4.96 -1.47
CA THR A 87 13.45 6.00 -2.19
C THR A 87 14.10 5.41 -3.44
N LEU A 88 14.62 4.17 -3.37
CA LEU A 88 15.13 3.46 -4.54
C LEU A 88 14.03 3.16 -5.55
N MET A 89 12.88 2.68 -5.11
CA MET A 89 11.73 2.48 -5.99
C MET A 89 11.36 3.78 -6.72
N VAL A 90 11.30 4.93 -6.04
CA VAL A 90 11.05 6.22 -6.69
C VAL A 90 12.19 6.59 -7.65
N ALA A 91 13.45 6.30 -7.32
CA ALA A 91 14.58 6.52 -8.22
C ALA A 91 14.52 5.63 -9.48
N TYR A 92 14.11 4.36 -9.35
CA TYR A 92 13.91 3.47 -10.50
C TYR A 92 12.72 3.92 -11.36
N LEU A 93 11.60 4.31 -10.74
CA LEU A 93 10.47 4.90 -11.46
C LEU A 93 10.91 6.17 -12.22
N MET A 94 11.84 6.95 -11.67
CA MET A 94 12.40 8.12 -12.36
C MET A 94 13.30 7.70 -13.53
N LYS A 95 14.18 6.73 -13.30
CA LYS A 95 15.11 6.18 -14.29
C LYS A 95 14.39 5.61 -15.50
N GLU A 96 13.30 4.88 -15.27
CA GLU A 96 12.50 4.22 -16.30
C GLU A 96 11.42 5.14 -16.91
N ASN A 97 11.40 6.43 -16.57
CA ASN A 97 10.39 7.40 -17.05
C ASN A 97 8.94 6.98 -16.75
N LEU A 98 8.72 6.43 -15.55
CA LEU A 98 7.40 5.98 -15.08
C LEU A 98 6.75 6.92 -14.07
N LEU A 99 7.51 7.83 -13.45
CA LEU A 99 6.98 8.73 -12.41
C LEU A 99 5.76 9.54 -12.86
N ASP A 100 5.73 10.03 -14.11
CA ASP A 100 4.62 10.82 -14.65
C ASP A 100 3.36 9.97 -14.94
N LYS A 101 3.51 8.64 -15.00
CA LYS A 101 2.40 7.70 -15.19
C LYS A 101 1.68 7.35 -13.90
N GLY A 102 2.24 7.70 -12.74
CA GLY A 102 1.73 7.28 -11.44
C GLY A 102 1.40 8.42 -10.50
N LEU A 103 0.49 8.15 -9.57
CA LEU A 103 0.31 8.95 -8.36
C LEU A 103 1.36 8.52 -7.33
N VAL A 104 2.50 9.21 -7.29
CA VAL A 104 3.63 8.86 -6.43
C VAL A 104 3.77 9.86 -5.29
N SER A 105 3.87 9.37 -4.06
CA SER A 105 4.18 10.20 -2.89
C SER A 105 5.36 9.66 -2.11
N LEU A 106 6.20 10.57 -1.61
CA LEU A 106 7.39 10.30 -0.80
C LEU A 106 7.76 11.60 -0.10
N ALA A 107 7.77 11.64 1.24
CA ALA A 107 8.25 12.82 1.95
C ALA A 107 9.75 12.99 1.72
N SER A 108 10.23 14.23 1.84
CA SER A 108 11.65 14.57 1.74
C SER A 108 12.50 13.60 2.58
N VAL A 109 13.56 13.07 1.98
CA VAL A 109 14.51 12.16 2.65
C VAL A 109 15.14 12.84 3.88
N TYR A 110 15.26 14.16 3.86
CA TYR A 110 15.76 14.97 4.98
C TYR A 110 14.72 15.29 6.06
N ALA A 111 13.44 14.97 5.84
CA ALA A 111 12.40 15.09 6.88
C ALA A 111 12.47 13.94 7.91
N ILE A 112 13.39 13.00 7.74
CA ILE A 112 13.76 12.02 8.76
C ILE A 112 14.55 12.76 9.84
N SER A 113 14.07 12.69 11.09
CA SER A 113 14.79 13.17 12.26
C SER A 113 16.21 12.61 12.26
N ALA A 114 17.24 13.45 12.48
CA ALA A 114 18.63 13.02 12.60
C ALA A 114 18.85 11.94 13.69
N ALA A 115 17.93 11.84 14.67
CA ALA A 115 17.95 10.77 15.67
C ALA A 115 17.59 9.38 15.10
N GLU A 116 16.90 9.31 13.96
CA GLU A 116 16.65 8.08 13.21
C GLU A 116 17.71 7.82 12.13
N ALA A 117 18.57 8.81 11.83
CA ALA A 117 19.51 8.77 10.70
C ALA A 117 20.86 8.10 11.02
N ASP A 118 21.38 8.22 12.25
CA ASP A 118 22.79 7.86 12.51
C ASP A 118 23.01 6.57 13.32
N ASN A 119 21.98 5.74 13.48
CA ASN A 119 22.16 4.41 14.07
C ASN A 119 21.42 3.37 13.23
N TYR A 120 21.98 3.02 12.06
CA TYR A 120 21.76 1.69 11.50
C TYR A 120 22.29 0.66 12.53
N GLN A 121 21.41 0.21 13.42
CA GLN A 121 21.65 -0.96 14.23
C GLN A 121 20.89 -2.12 13.58
N PRO A 122 21.56 -3.25 13.28
CA PRO A 122 20.88 -4.48 12.93
C PRO A 122 19.95 -4.85 14.09
N THR A 123 18.67 -4.49 13.96
CA THR A 123 17.62 -4.94 14.86
C THR A 123 16.85 -6.02 14.14
N TYR A 124 16.15 -6.87 14.88
CA TYR A 124 15.20 -7.79 14.28
C TYR A 124 14.22 -7.05 13.34
N ARG A 125 13.87 -5.79 13.58
CA ARG A 125 12.90 -5.04 12.75
C ARG A 125 13.44 -4.52 11.42
N ASN A 126 14.75 -4.41 11.25
CA ASN A 126 15.41 -3.87 10.06
C ASN A 126 16.61 -4.75 9.71
N ILE A 127 16.32 -5.93 9.18
CA ILE A 127 17.34 -6.80 8.61
C ILE A 127 17.53 -6.35 7.15
N ARG A 128 18.79 -6.11 6.77
CA ARG A 128 19.28 -5.85 5.41
C ARG A 128 18.54 -4.74 4.61
N THR A 129 19.07 -3.54 4.75
CA THR A 129 19.21 -2.57 3.64
C THR A 129 19.73 -3.33 2.41
N PRO A 130 19.07 -3.33 1.23
CA PRO A 130 19.53 -4.17 0.13
C PRO A 130 20.97 -3.80 -0.22
N ILE A 131 21.84 -4.80 -0.17
CA ILE A 131 23.25 -4.65 -0.53
C ILE A 131 23.29 -4.66 -2.04
N TYR A 132 23.05 -3.50 -2.66
CA TYR A 132 23.26 -3.39 -4.10
C TYR A 132 24.74 -3.56 -4.41
N THR A 133 25.02 -4.30 -5.48
CA THR A 133 26.33 -4.29 -6.14
C THR A 133 26.79 -2.85 -6.39
N GLU A 134 28.10 -2.60 -6.31
CA GLU A 134 28.64 -1.26 -6.60
C GLU A 134 28.28 -0.79 -8.01
N GLU A 135 28.14 -1.74 -8.95
CA GLU A 135 27.67 -1.50 -10.31
C GLU A 135 26.24 -0.96 -10.34
N GLU A 136 25.30 -1.58 -9.62
CA GLU A 136 23.92 -1.11 -9.62
C GLU A 136 23.77 0.21 -8.86
N LYS A 137 24.52 0.40 -7.76
CA LYS A 137 24.61 1.68 -7.07
C LYS A 137 25.02 2.80 -8.02
N ALA A 138 26.07 2.59 -8.82
CA ALA A 138 26.54 3.58 -9.76
C ALA A 138 25.48 3.97 -10.80
N LYS A 139 24.62 3.02 -11.22
CA LYS A 139 23.53 3.29 -12.17
C LYS A 139 22.39 4.10 -11.54
N ILE A 140 22.03 3.82 -10.30
CA ILE A 140 20.85 4.42 -9.66
C ILE A 140 21.17 5.73 -8.91
N MET A 141 22.41 5.94 -8.45
CA MET A 141 22.82 7.10 -7.66
C MET A 141 22.47 8.46 -8.30
N PRO A 142 22.65 8.68 -9.62
CA PRO A 142 22.27 9.96 -10.24
C PRO A 142 20.77 10.27 -10.14
N TYR A 143 19.92 9.25 -10.07
CA TYR A 143 18.47 9.41 -9.92
C TYR A 143 18.07 9.53 -8.45
N TRP A 144 18.75 8.80 -7.57
CA TRP A 144 18.65 8.98 -6.13
C TRP A 144 18.93 10.44 -5.72
N ASP A 145 20.00 11.03 -6.23
CA ASP A 145 20.35 12.43 -5.97
C ASP A 145 19.28 13.41 -6.48
N LYS A 146 18.66 13.10 -7.63
CA LYS A 146 17.52 13.88 -8.15
C LYS A 146 16.30 13.76 -7.24
N VAL A 147 15.98 12.57 -6.74
CA VAL A 147 14.88 12.35 -5.77
C VAL A 147 15.11 13.17 -4.51
N ILE A 148 16.33 13.12 -3.97
CA ILE A 148 16.72 13.92 -2.80
C ILE A 148 16.56 15.41 -3.08
N LYS A 149 17.08 15.90 -4.21
CA LYS A 149 17.04 17.32 -4.59
C LYS A 149 15.62 17.81 -4.87
N GLN A 150 14.77 16.97 -5.46
CA GLN A 150 13.37 17.27 -5.71
C GLN A 150 12.57 17.38 -4.40
N GLY A 151 12.99 16.69 -3.35
CA GLY A 151 12.38 16.76 -2.03
C GLY A 151 11.10 15.92 -1.96
N SER A 152 10.02 16.51 -1.43
CA SER A 152 8.76 15.78 -1.25
C SER A 152 8.03 15.59 -2.59
N PHE A 153 7.61 14.37 -2.85
CA PHE A 153 6.63 14.02 -3.87
C PHE A 153 5.25 14.02 -3.21
N THR A 154 4.36 14.87 -3.68
CA THR A 154 3.02 15.06 -3.14
C THR A 154 1.97 14.70 -4.16
N VAL A 155 0.84 14.16 -3.69
CA VAL A 155 -0.37 14.01 -4.50
C VAL A 155 -1.33 15.11 -4.09
N ASP A 156 -1.84 15.83 -5.08
CA ASP A 156 -2.80 16.91 -4.84
C ASP A 156 -4.11 16.33 -4.33
N LEU A 157 -4.53 16.85 -3.17
CA LEU A 157 -5.79 16.52 -2.53
C LEU A 157 -6.70 17.74 -2.56
N ASN A 158 -8.01 17.50 -2.70
CA ASN A 158 -8.98 18.58 -2.58
C ASN A 158 -9.15 19.03 -1.12
N GLU A 159 -9.81 20.17 -0.89
CA GLU A 159 -9.97 20.78 0.44
C GLU A 159 -10.59 19.82 1.48
N LYS A 160 -11.60 19.04 1.09
CA LYS A 160 -12.23 18.05 1.99
C LYS A 160 -11.28 16.91 2.33
N GLU A 161 -10.55 16.41 1.33
CA GLU A 161 -9.53 15.37 1.54
C GLU A 161 -8.43 15.88 2.47
N MET A 162 -7.98 17.12 2.27
CA MET A 162 -6.99 17.77 3.14
C MET A 162 -7.47 17.88 4.59
N GLU A 163 -8.70 18.34 4.84
CA GLU A 163 -9.29 18.42 6.19
C GLU A 163 -9.19 17.10 6.94
N HIS A 164 -9.45 15.98 6.26
CA HIS A 164 -9.33 14.65 6.86
C HIS A 164 -7.88 14.23 7.16
N VAL A 165 -6.92 14.55 6.28
CA VAL A 165 -5.49 14.24 6.50
C VAL A 165 -4.99 14.88 7.80
N TRP A 166 -5.39 16.13 8.05
CA TRP A 166 -5.00 16.86 9.26
C TRP A 166 -5.55 16.22 10.53
N LEU A 167 -6.77 15.72 10.48
CA LEU A 167 -7.41 15.08 11.63
C LEU A 167 -6.87 13.68 11.87
N SER A 168 -6.49 12.93 10.83
CA SER A 168 -6.13 11.51 10.99
C SER A 168 -5.34 10.88 9.83
N SER A 169 -4.09 11.30 9.66
CA SER A 169 -3.24 10.85 8.55
C SER A 169 -3.01 9.33 8.37
N TRP A 170 -3.30 8.49 9.38
CA TRP A 170 -3.12 7.03 9.30
C TRP A 170 -4.33 6.30 8.68
N ILE A 171 -5.47 6.96 8.53
CA ILE A 171 -6.75 6.38 8.08
C ILE A 171 -7.26 6.99 6.77
N ASP A 172 -6.42 7.78 6.12
CA ASP A 172 -6.70 8.40 4.83
C ASP A 172 -6.81 7.34 3.75
N VAL A 173 -8.03 7.15 3.28
CA VAL A 173 -8.37 6.33 2.12
C VAL A 173 -9.43 7.10 1.37
N PHE A 174 -9.10 7.54 0.17
CA PHE A 174 -9.99 8.38 -0.63
C PHE A 174 -10.30 7.65 -1.94
N PRO A 175 -11.47 6.99 -2.07
CA PRO A 175 -11.88 6.33 -3.30
C PRO A 175 -11.77 7.24 -4.51
N THR A 176 -12.06 8.53 -4.35
CA THR A 176 -11.88 9.58 -5.38
C THR A 176 -10.48 9.58 -5.98
N VAL A 177 -9.44 9.46 -5.16
CA VAL A 177 -8.04 9.43 -5.59
C VAL A 177 -7.63 8.03 -6.09
N TYR A 178 -7.98 6.97 -5.35
CA TYR A 178 -7.66 5.59 -5.74
C TYR A 178 -8.27 5.21 -7.10
N ASN A 179 -9.45 5.75 -7.42
CA ASN A 179 -10.17 5.50 -8.67
C ASN A 179 -9.53 6.18 -9.90
N GLN A 180 -8.54 7.06 -9.71
CA GLN A 180 -7.81 7.73 -10.81
C GLN A 180 -6.69 6.89 -11.43
N CYS A 181 -6.40 5.70 -10.89
CA CYS A 181 -5.34 4.80 -11.36
C CYS A 181 -5.79 3.34 -11.37
N TYR A 182 -5.21 2.49 -12.22
CA TYR A 182 -5.67 1.10 -12.39
C TYR A 182 -5.22 0.15 -11.28
N PHE A 183 -3.96 0.23 -10.84
CA PHE A 183 -3.38 -0.65 -9.82
C PHE A 183 -2.55 0.15 -8.79
N SER A 184 -2.04 -0.52 -7.76
CA SER A 184 -1.13 0.06 -6.77
C SER A 184 0.20 -0.67 -6.71
N VAL A 185 1.26 0.07 -6.45
CA VAL A 185 2.57 -0.44 -6.05
C VAL A 185 2.70 -0.17 -4.55
N VAL A 186 2.47 -1.21 -3.76
CA VAL A 186 2.35 -1.10 -2.30
C VAL A 186 3.71 -1.37 -1.69
N SER A 187 4.32 -0.36 -1.07
CA SER A 187 5.57 -0.57 -0.34
C SER A 187 5.28 -0.96 1.11
N SER A 188 5.69 -2.19 1.47
CA SER A 188 5.65 -2.66 2.84
C SER A 188 6.52 -1.77 3.74
N THR A 189 6.20 -1.77 5.03
CA THR A 189 7.06 -1.16 6.05
C THR A 189 8.43 -1.84 6.11
N SER A 190 8.51 -3.14 5.83
CA SER A 190 9.75 -3.92 5.79
C SER A 190 9.92 -4.59 4.42
N PHE A 191 11.14 -4.64 3.89
CA PHE A 191 11.40 -5.21 2.55
C PHE A 191 12.29 -6.47 2.58
N ASP A 192 13.31 -6.54 3.44
CA ASP A 192 14.18 -7.71 3.53
C ASP A 192 14.10 -8.37 4.92
N THR A 193 12.96 -8.97 5.23
CA THR A 193 12.72 -9.65 6.51
C THR A 193 12.31 -11.09 6.28
N THR A 194 12.57 -11.96 7.25
CA THR A 194 12.16 -13.38 7.19
C THR A 194 10.68 -13.61 7.51
N TRP A 195 9.93 -12.54 7.77
CA TRP A 195 8.49 -12.60 8.00
C TRP A 195 7.73 -11.62 7.12
N CYS A 196 6.53 -12.06 6.76
CA CYS A 196 5.50 -11.26 6.10
C CYS A 196 4.73 -10.44 7.14
N HIS A 197 4.51 -9.14 6.86
CA HIS A 197 3.73 -8.25 7.72
C HIS A 197 2.79 -7.38 6.87
N PRO A 198 1.59 -7.89 6.50
CA PRO A 198 0.58 -7.13 5.79
C PRO A 198 -0.01 -6.07 6.73
N ASP A 199 0.54 -4.87 6.66
CA ASP A 199 0.11 -3.72 7.45
C ASP A 199 -1.09 -3.00 6.81
N GLU A 200 -1.50 -1.85 7.35
CA GLU A 200 -2.66 -1.12 6.86
C GLU A 200 -2.54 -0.74 5.38
N LYS A 201 -1.33 -0.56 4.85
CA LYS A 201 -1.11 -0.12 3.46
C LYS A 201 -1.57 -1.20 2.50
N PHE A 202 -1.23 -2.45 2.79
CA PHE A 202 -1.69 -3.61 2.02
C PHE A 202 -3.23 -3.70 2.00
N TRP A 203 -3.86 -3.57 3.17
CA TRP A 203 -5.31 -3.73 3.30
C TRP A 203 -6.13 -2.57 2.71
N LYS A 204 -5.54 -1.37 2.62
CA LYS A 204 -6.20 -0.19 2.03
C LYS A 204 -6.54 -0.43 0.56
N ASP A 205 -5.59 -0.94 -0.24
CA ASP A 205 -5.80 -1.20 -1.67
C ASP A 205 -6.88 -2.26 -1.93
N LEU A 206 -6.90 -3.31 -1.11
CA LEU A 206 -7.94 -4.33 -1.15
C LEU A 206 -9.34 -3.74 -0.91
N GLY A 207 -9.47 -2.85 0.08
CA GLY A 207 -10.71 -2.10 0.34
C GLY A 207 -11.13 -1.16 -0.79
N GLN A 208 -10.24 -0.88 -1.76
CA GLN A 208 -10.53 -0.03 -2.92
C GLN A 208 -10.80 -0.81 -4.22
N PHE A 209 -10.84 -2.14 -4.15
CA PHE A 209 -11.00 -3.05 -5.29
C PHE A 209 -9.89 -2.89 -6.33
N LYS A 210 -8.68 -2.66 -5.83
CA LYS A 210 -7.53 -2.31 -6.64
C LYS A 210 -6.52 -3.48 -6.68
N PRO A 211 -6.15 -3.95 -7.89
CA PRO A 211 -5.00 -4.83 -8.06
C PRO A 211 -3.73 -4.19 -7.52
N PHE A 212 -2.81 -4.99 -7.01
CA PHE A 212 -1.55 -4.47 -6.48
C PHE A 212 -0.33 -5.32 -6.86
N ILE A 213 0.82 -4.65 -6.92
CA ILE A 213 2.16 -5.22 -6.83
C ILE A 213 2.66 -4.91 -5.43
N TRP A 214 3.08 -5.93 -4.68
CA TRP A 214 3.51 -5.76 -3.30
C TRP A 214 5.04 -5.75 -3.19
N VAL A 215 5.61 -4.57 -2.98
CA VAL A 215 7.04 -4.38 -2.73
C VAL A 215 7.30 -4.61 -1.24
N GLY A 216 7.50 -5.87 -0.87
CA GLY A 216 7.68 -6.33 0.51
C GLY A 216 8.54 -7.59 0.57
N PRO A 217 8.64 -8.26 1.73
CA PRO A 217 9.50 -9.42 1.95
C PRO A 217 9.18 -10.58 1.00
N ALA A 218 10.18 -11.39 0.67
CA ALA A 218 9.97 -12.60 -0.12
C ALA A 218 8.95 -13.54 0.54
N HIS A 219 8.27 -14.34 -0.28
CA HIS A 219 7.24 -15.32 0.09
C HIS A 219 6.02 -14.70 0.80
N SER A 220 5.80 -13.40 0.67
CA SER A 220 4.69 -12.72 1.34
C SER A 220 3.36 -13.04 0.68
N LEU A 221 3.28 -13.04 -0.64
CA LEU A 221 2.08 -13.48 -1.39
C LEU A 221 1.90 -14.99 -1.25
N GLN A 222 2.97 -15.76 -1.35
CA GLN A 222 2.94 -17.21 -1.13
C GLN A 222 2.31 -17.53 0.23
N HIS A 223 2.76 -16.87 1.31
CA HIS A 223 2.18 -17.03 2.64
C HIS A 223 0.68 -16.71 2.64
N LEU A 224 0.24 -15.63 2.00
CA LEU A 224 -1.18 -15.30 1.90
C LEU A 224 -1.97 -16.36 1.11
N HIS A 225 -1.41 -16.93 0.04
CA HIS A 225 -2.04 -18.02 -0.71
C HIS A 225 -2.26 -19.25 0.15
N THR A 226 -1.32 -19.60 1.05
CA THR A 226 -1.52 -20.71 2.01
C THR A 226 -2.75 -20.51 2.90
N GLN A 227 -3.16 -19.25 3.13
CA GLN A 227 -4.34 -18.88 3.90
C GLN A 227 -5.63 -18.83 3.05
N GLY A 228 -5.55 -19.09 1.75
CA GLY A 228 -6.65 -19.04 0.81
C GLY A 228 -6.87 -17.69 0.13
N PHE A 229 -5.93 -16.74 0.28
CA PHE A 229 -5.96 -15.49 -0.47
C PHE A 229 -5.76 -15.80 -1.97
N LYS A 230 -6.56 -15.15 -2.82
CA LYS A 230 -6.40 -15.18 -4.28
C LYS A 230 -5.87 -13.82 -4.71
N SER A 231 -4.69 -13.81 -5.31
CA SER A 231 -4.04 -12.62 -5.85
C SER A 231 -4.44 -12.40 -7.32
N PHE A 232 -3.58 -11.79 -8.13
CA PHE A 232 -3.92 -11.27 -9.44
C PHE A 232 -3.27 -12.02 -10.60
N SER A 233 -2.49 -13.06 -10.33
CA SER A 233 -2.00 -14.00 -11.36
C SER A 233 -3.16 -14.58 -12.21
N PRO A 234 -3.00 -14.72 -13.54
CA PRO A 234 -1.80 -14.45 -14.34
C PRO A 234 -1.73 -13.02 -14.92
N TRP A 235 -2.57 -12.09 -14.45
CA TRP A 235 -2.62 -10.73 -15.00
C TRP A 235 -1.49 -9.84 -14.49
N ILE A 236 -0.98 -10.14 -13.30
CA ILE A 236 0.23 -9.57 -12.72
C ILE A 236 1.21 -10.73 -12.54
N ASP A 237 2.45 -10.54 -13.01
CA ASP A 237 3.53 -11.46 -12.72
C ASP A 237 3.92 -11.33 -11.24
N GLU A 238 3.76 -12.41 -10.50
CA GLU A 238 4.03 -12.49 -9.07
C GLU A 238 5.32 -13.27 -8.77
N SER A 239 6.11 -13.63 -9.79
CA SER A 239 7.36 -14.38 -9.65
C SER A 239 8.41 -13.66 -8.80
N TYR A 240 8.32 -12.33 -8.69
CA TYR A 240 9.17 -11.54 -7.81
C TYR A 240 9.00 -11.92 -6.33
N ASP A 241 7.84 -12.44 -5.90
CA ASP A 241 7.61 -12.81 -4.50
C ASP A 241 8.47 -14.01 -4.08
N GLU A 242 8.80 -14.91 -5.02
CA GLU A 242 9.62 -16.10 -4.76
C GLU A 242 11.13 -15.81 -4.74
N GLU A 243 11.55 -14.58 -5.08
CA GLU A 243 12.96 -14.20 -5.15
C GLU A 243 13.49 -13.77 -3.76
N GLU A 244 14.35 -14.61 -3.18
CA GLU A 244 14.94 -14.36 -1.87
C GLU A 244 16.04 -13.30 -1.90
N ASP A 245 16.74 -13.14 -3.02
CA ASP A 245 17.74 -12.09 -3.18
C ASP A 245 17.06 -10.72 -3.29
N CYS A 246 17.24 -9.89 -2.26
CA CYS A 246 16.58 -8.59 -2.16
C CYS A 246 16.97 -7.58 -3.26
N GLU A 247 18.18 -7.64 -3.80
CA GLU A 247 18.61 -6.79 -4.91
C GLU A 247 17.92 -7.24 -6.19
N LYS A 248 17.99 -8.54 -6.50
CA LYS A 248 17.35 -9.13 -7.69
C LYS A 248 15.84 -8.93 -7.66
N ARG A 249 15.17 -9.16 -6.53
CA ARG A 249 13.73 -8.96 -6.34
C ARG A 249 13.29 -7.51 -6.59
N MET A 250 14.08 -6.51 -6.21
CA MET A 250 13.75 -5.10 -6.49
C MET A 250 13.89 -4.76 -7.99
N LEU A 251 14.75 -5.47 -8.71
CA LEU A 251 15.05 -5.22 -10.12
C LEU A 251 14.11 -5.97 -11.09
N MET A 252 13.31 -6.92 -10.59
CA MET A 252 12.25 -7.62 -11.34
C MET A 252 11.03 -6.71 -11.53
#